data_AF-T1CFV7-F1
#
_entry.id   AF-T1CFV7-F1
#
_cell.length_a   1.000
_cell.length_b   1.000
_cell.length_c   1.000
_cell.angle_alpha   90.00
_cell.angle_beta   90.00
_cell.angle_gamma   90.00
#
_symmetry.space_group_name_H-M   'P 1'
#
loop_
_entity.id
_entity.type
_entity.pdbx_description
1 polymer ?
#
loop_
_entity_poly.entity_id
_entity_poly.type
_entity_poly.pdbx_seq_one_letter_code
_entity_poly.pdbx_strand_id
1 'polypeptide(L)'
;IMSARVALLRMEREGLITLPPPRIEPVKRTPWVIQNRLETSPCRVDSRPAGEWSDLVLRPVSKGIESEFWNDFVHQYHYLGHKTLPGAQIRYMAWSGEKPLACLGFSASAWKIAPGTPGSAGPENYRRKISSLSSTTPAS
;
A
#
# COMPACT_ATOMS: atom_id res chain seq x y z
N ILE A 1 16.80 -6.75 3.15
CA ILE A 1 17.02 -7.27 4.52
C ILE A 1 16.81 -8.78 4.50
N MET A 2 17.81 -9.55 4.93
CA MET A 2 17.66 -10.99 5.19
C MET A 2 17.06 -11.19 6.59
N SER A 3 16.11 -12.11 6.75
CA SER A 3 15.62 -12.50 8.07
C SER A 3 16.59 -13.46 8.75
N ALA A 4 16.61 -13.49 10.08
CA ALA A 4 17.43 -14.43 10.86
C ALA A 4 17.19 -15.90 10.45
N ARG A 5 15.94 -16.26 10.14
CA ARG A 5 15.60 -17.59 9.62
C ARG A 5 16.32 -17.92 8.31
N VAL A 6 16.37 -16.96 7.37
CA VAL A 6 17.05 -17.17 6.08
C VAL A 6 18.57 -17.32 6.29
N ALA A 7 19.15 -16.53 7.20
CA ALA A 7 20.56 -16.63 7.55
C ALA A 7 20.90 -18.01 8.16
N LEU A 8 20.13 -18.47 9.15
CA LEU A 8 20.33 -19.77 9.79
C LEU A 8 20.18 -20.93 8.80
N LEU A 9 19.14 -20.92 7.96
CA LEU A 9 18.93 -21.94 6.92
C LEU A 9 20.03 -21.93 5.83
N ARG A 10 20.73 -20.81 5.67
CA ARG A 10 21.87 -20.72 4.76
C ARG A 10 23.12 -21.33 5.39
N MET A 11 23.40 -21.00 6.66
CA MET A 11 24.51 -21.58 7.41
C MET A 11 24.40 -23.10 7.52
N GLU A 12 23.18 -23.63 7.72
CA GLU A 12 22.95 -25.08 7.71
C GLU A 12 23.23 -25.72 6.34
N ARG A 13 22.79 -25.08 5.25
CA ARG A 13 23.08 -25.54 3.87
C ARG A 13 24.57 -25.50 3.54
N GLU A 14 25.30 -24.58 4.14
CA GLU A 14 26.75 -24.45 4.04
C GLU A 14 27.49 -25.38 5.02
N GLY A 15 26.78 -26.17 5.84
CA GLY A 15 27.35 -27.12 6.79
C GLY A 15 27.99 -26.47 8.03
N LEU A 16 27.77 -25.18 8.25
CA LEU A 16 28.35 -24.41 9.36
C LEU A 16 27.66 -24.69 10.70
N ILE A 17 26.37 -25.05 10.66
CA ILE A 17 25.55 -25.41 11.82
C ILE A 17 24.59 -26.54 11.46
N THR A 18 24.10 -27.28 12.44
CA THR A 18 22.97 -28.22 12.27
C THR A 18 21.78 -27.69 13.04
N LEU A 19 20.66 -27.40 12.36
CA LEU A 19 19.46 -26.89 13.03
C LEU A 19 18.61 -28.05 13.57
N PRO A 20 17.95 -27.86 14.72
CA PRO A 20 16.96 -28.81 15.17
C PRO A 20 15.77 -28.84 14.18
N PRO A 21 15.06 -29.97 14.08
CA PRO A 21 13.88 -30.08 13.23
C PRO A 21 12.87 -28.97 13.56
N PRO A 22 12.17 -28.40 12.55
CA PRO A 22 11.20 -27.34 12.76
C PRO A 22 10.11 -27.77 13.75
N ARG A 23 9.91 -26.96 14.81
CA ARG A 23 8.87 -27.22 15.81
C ARG A 23 7.45 -26.90 15.33
N ILE A 24 7.34 -26.07 14.29
CA ILE A 24 6.08 -25.60 13.72
C ILE A 24 6.22 -25.69 12.20
N GLU A 25 5.23 -26.27 11.54
CA GLU A 25 5.20 -26.29 10.09
C GLU A 25 5.15 -24.87 9.51
N PRO A 26 5.96 -24.55 8.51
CA PRO A 26 5.92 -23.25 7.88
C PRO A 26 4.58 -23.07 7.17
N VAL A 27 3.75 -22.17 7.71
CA VAL A 27 2.51 -21.76 7.06
C VAL A 27 2.84 -21.18 5.68
N LYS A 28 2.35 -21.83 4.62
CA LYS A 28 2.41 -21.26 3.27
C LYS A 28 1.57 -20.00 3.27
N ARG A 29 2.22 -18.84 3.14
CA ARG A 29 1.52 -17.58 2.90
C ARG A 29 0.97 -17.61 1.48
N THR A 30 -0.31 -17.93 1.34
CA THR A 30 -1.00 -17.72 0.08
C THR A 30 -1.10 -16.21 -0.16
N PRO A 31 -0.77 -15.72 -1.37
CA PRO A 31 -1.02 -14.35 -1.72
C PRO A 31 -2.52 -14.08 -1.61
N TRP A 32 -2.88 -12.91 -1.09
CA TRP A 32 -4.26 -12.49 -1.04
C TRP A 32 -4.83 -12.41 -2.47
N VAL A 33 -5.99 -13.04 -2.68
CA VAL A 33 -6.73 -13.03 -3.94
C VAL A 33 -7.85 -12.01 -3.82
N ILE A 34 -8.00 -11.17 -4.84
CA ILE A 34 -9.05 -10.15 -4.95
C ILE A 34 -10.40 -10.83 -4.77
N GLN A 35 -11.21 -10.35 -3.83
CA GLN A 35 -12.52 -10.93 -3.55
C GLN A 35 -13.63 -10.24 -4.34
N ASN A 36 -13.33 -9.09 -4.94
CA ASN A 36 -14.25 -8.25 -5.74
C ASN A 36 -15.60 -8.03 -5.05
N ARG A 37 -15.59 -7.86 -3.72
CA ARG A 37 -16.82 -7.67 -2.92
C ARG A 37 -17.44 -6.28 -3.09
N LEU A 38 -16.74 -5.39 -3.78
CA LEU A 38 -17.21 -4.05 -4.09
C LEU A 38 -17.89 -4.06 -5.45
N GLU A 39 -19.18 -3.72 -5.46
CA GLU A 39 -19.94 -3.37 -6.66
C GLU A 39 -19.11 -2.40 -7.50
N THR A 40 -18.61 -2.88 -8.65
CA THR A 40 -17.65 -2.17 -9.51
C THR A 40 -18.35 -1.17 -10.42
N SER A 41 -19.43 -0.55 -9.95
CA SER A 41 -20.00 0.60 -10.63
C SER A 41 -19.04 1.76 -10.45
N PRO A 42 -18.66 2.51 -11.51
CA PRO A 42 -17.83 3.70 -11.35
C PRO A 42 -18.57 4.65 -10.40
N CYS A 43 -18.15 4.64 -9.14
CA CYS A 43 -18.69 5.53 -8.14
C CYS A 43 -18.31 6.94 -8.61
N ARG A 44 -19.32 7.73 -8.97
CA ARG A 44 -19.11 9.12 -9.39
C ARG A 44 -18.30 9.79 -8.29
N VAL A 45 -17.13 10.30 -8.66
CA VAL A 45 -16.24 10.98 -7.71
C VAL A 45 -17.05 12.12 -7.09
N ASP A 46 -17.28 12.02 -5.79
CA ASP A 46 -18.01 13.03 -5.04
C ASP A 46 -17.03 14.16 -4.72
N SER A 47 -17.11 15.25 -5.49
CA SER A 47 -16.17 16.37 -5.45
C SER A 47 -16.53 17.43 -4.40
N ARG A 48 -17.38 17.08 -3.41
CA ARG A 48 -17.67 17.96 -2.27
C ARG A 48 -16.41 18.25 -1.47
N PRO A 49 -16.24 19.47 -0.95
CA PRO A 49 -15.12 19.80 -0.07
C PRO A 49 -15.15 18.95 1.20
N ALA A 50 -13.96 18.68 1.76
CA ALA A 50 -13.79 17.81 2.92
C ALA A 50 -14.63 18.25 4.15
N GLY A 51 -14.95 19.55 4.27
CA GLY A 51 -15.75 20.10 5.37
C GLY A 51 -17.26 19.87 5.27
N GLU A 52 -17.76 19.37 4.13
CA GLU A 52 -19.19 19.03 3.95
C GLU A 52 -19.53 17.60 4.36
N TRP A 53 -18.53 16.78 4.69
CA TRP A 53 -18.74 15.42 5.17
C TRP A 53 -19.07 15.46 6.67
N SER A 54 -20.33 15.19 7.01
CA SER A 54 -20.75 15.01 8.40
C SER A 54 -20.36 13.63 8.92
N ASP A 55 -20.17 13.54 10.24
CA ASP A 55 -19.96 12.28 10.98
C ASP A 55 -18.78 11.44 10.48
N LEU A 56 -17.65 12.11 10.19
CA LEU A 56 -16.44 11.43 9.77
C LEU A 56 -15.81 10.66 10.95
N VAL A 57 -15.81 9.33 10.86
CA VAL A 57 -15.22 8.45 11.86
C VAL A 57 -14.10 7.64 11.26
N LEU A 58 -12.93 7.71 11.88
CA LEU A 58 -11.79 6.84 11.58
C LEU A 58 -11.86 5.61 12.48
N ARG A 59 -11.93 4.43 11.86
CA ARG A 59 -11.96 3.15 12.58
C ARG A 59 -10.71 2.32 12.25
N PRO A 60 -10.01 1.77 13.26
CA PRO A 60 -8.92 0.83 13.02
C PRO A 60 -9.50 -0.44 12.39
N VAL A 61 -8.82 -0.96 11.36
CA VAL A 61 -9.23 -2.17 10.64
C VAL A 61 -8.71 -3.39 11.38
N SER A 62 -9.63 -4.26 11.80
CA SER A 62 -9.30 -5.53 12.44
C SER A 62 -9.00 -6.64 11.42
N LYS A 63 -8.66 -7.84 11.90
CA LYS A 63 -8.37 -8.99 11.04
C LYS A 63 -9.67 -9.59 10.48
N GLY A 64 -9.55 -10.39 9.42
CA GLY A 64 -10.68 -11.07 8.80
C GLY A 64 -11.38 -10.19 7.76
N ILE A 65 -12.72 -10.13 7.80
CA ILE A 65 -13.54 -9.50 6.76
C ILE A 65 -13.19 -8.03 6.56
N GLU A 66 -12.96 -7.26 7.62
CA GLU A 66 -12.59 -5.84 7.52
C GLU A 66 -11.24 -5.65 6.79
N SER A 67 -10.27 -6.54 7.06
CA SER A 67 -8.98 -6.50 6.39
C SER A 67 -9.08 -6.87 4.90
N GLU A 68 -9.96 -7.81 4.55
CA GLU A 68 -10.22 -8.17 3.15
C GLU A 68 -10.90 -7.03 2.41
N PHE A 69 -11.89 -6.40 3.04
CA PHE A 69 -12.61 -5.25 2.51
C PHE A 69 -11.67 -4.05 2.27
N TRP A 70 -10.77 -3.76 3.22
CA TRP A 70 -9.73 -2.75 3.04
C TRP A 70 -8.80 -3.07 1.86
N ASN A 71 -8.40 -4.35 1.70
CA ASN A 71 -7.55 -4.75 0.57
C ASN A 71 -8.27 -4.57 -0.78
N ASP A 72 -9.57 -4.90 -0.87
CA ASP A 72 -10.38 -4.70 -2.07
C ASP A 72 -10.47 -3.20 -2.44
N PHE A 73 -10.73 -2.32 -1.45
CA PHE A 73 -10.74 -0.87 -1.66
C PHE A 73 -9.41 -0.32 -2.16
N VAL A 74 -8.31 -0.73 -1.52
CA VAL A 74 -6.96 -0.32 -1.95
C VAL A 74 -6.67 -0.86 -3.34
N HIS A 75 -7.05 -2.10 -3.65
CA HIS A 75 -6.87 -2.67 -4.98
C HIS A 75 -7.60 -1.87 -6.07
N GLN A 76 -8.83 -1.44 -5.80
CA GLN A 76 -9.67 -0.75 -6.78
C GLN A 76 -9.29 0.72 -6.98
N TYR A 77 -8.98 1.44 -5.91
CA TYR A 77 -8.82 2.90 -5.95
C TYR A 77 -7.37 3.38 -5.84
N HIS A 78 -6.44 2.55 -5.36
CA HIS A 78 -5.04 2.94 -5.31
C HIS A 78 -4.37 2.76 -6.67
N TYR A 79 -3.73 3.80 -7.18
CA TYR A 79 -3.10 3.84 -8.51
C TYR A 79 -2.02 2.77 -8.75
N LEU A 80 -1.45 2.15 -7.69
CA LEU A 80 -0.49 1.04 -7.80
C LEU A 80 -1.10 -0.36 -7.57
N GLY A 81 -2.40 -0.43 -7.30
CA GLY A 81 -3.08 -1.64 -6.81
C GLY A 81 -2.65 -2.04 -5.40
N HIS A 82 -3.25 -3.11 -4.88
CA HIS A 82 -2.90 -3.65 -3.56
C HIS A 82 -1.58 -4.44 -3.63
N LYS A 83 -0.60 -3.98 -2.86
CA LYS A 83 0.66 -4.71 -2.59
C LYS A 83 0.78 -4.95 -1.09
N THR A 84 1.29 -6.12 -0.71
CA THR A 84 1.47 -6.46 0.70
C THR A 84 2.44 -5.46 1.34
N LEU A 85 1.95 -4.70 2.33
CA LEU A 85 2.80 -3.78 3.08
C LEU A 85 3.84 -4.57 3.88
N PRO A 86 5.14 -4.30 3.72
CA PRO A 86 6.18 -4.98 4.46
C PRO A 86 6.20 -4.51 5.92
N GLY A 87 6.44 -5.45 6.84
CA GLY A 87 6.62 -5.13 8.27
C GLY A 87 5.32 -4.95 9.06
N ALA A 88 5.45 -4.33 10.24
CA ALA A 88 4.30 -3.97 11.06
C ALA A 88 3.49 -2.87 10.37
N GLN A 89 2.18 -3.03 10.35
CA GLN A 89 1.26 -2.12 9.68
C GLN A 89 0.06 -1.81 10.57
N ILE A 90 -0.42 -0.57 10.48
CA ILE A 90 -1.67 -0.12 11.09
C ILE A 90 -2.56 0.38 9.95
N ARG A 91 -3.81 -0.08 9.94
CA ARG A 91 -4.77 0.20 8.89
C ARG A 91 -5.99 0.88 9.50
N TYR A 92 -6.50 1.89 8.80
CA TYR A 92 -7.71 2.60 9.16
C TYR A 92 -8.63 2.73 7.94
N MET A 93 -9.93 2.82 8.22
CA MET A 93 -10.94 3.17 7.23
C MET A 93 -11.72 4.39 7.74
N ALA A 94 -11.90 5.37 6.86
CA ALA A 94 -12.69 6.56 7.12
C ALA A 94 -14.12 6.33 6.66
N TRP A 95 -15.08 6.62 7.52
CA TRP A 95 -16.51 6.43 7.30
C TRP A 95 -17.24 7.76 7.47
N SER A 96 -18.26 8.02 6.65
CA SER A 96 -19.30 9.02 6.93
C SER A 96 -20.62 8.28 7.03
N GLY A 97 -21.14 8.18 8.25
CA GLY A 97 -22.23 7.25 8.57
C GLY A 97 -21.86 5.81 8.22
N GLU A 98 -22.62 5.20 7.30
CA GLU A 98 -22.38 3.84 6.80
C GLU A 98 -21.56 3.81 5.50
N LYS A 99 -21.17 4.97 4.96
CA LYS A 99 -20.45 5.06 3.69
C LYS A 99 -18.92 5.07 3.93
N PRO A 100 -18.15 4.10 3.40
CA PRO A 100 -16.70 4.17 3.41
C PRO A 100 -16.22 5.24 2.42
N LEU A 101 -15.34 6.13 2.88
CA LEU A 101 -14.82 7.24 2.09
C LEU A 101 -13.36 7.08 1.68
N ALA A 102 -12.53 6.55 2.58
CA ALA A 102 -11.10 6.42 2.33
C ALA A 102 -10.46 5.28 3.11
N CYS A 103 -9.36 4.76 2.55
CA CYS A 103 -8.47 3.81 3.21
C CYS A 103 -7.15 4.48 3.56
N LEU A 104 -6.70 4.30 4.79
CA LEU A 104 -5.41 4.80 5.28
C LEU A 104 -4.58 3.62 5.79
N GLY A 105 -3.29 3.62 5.49
CA GLY A 105 -2.36 2.58 5.91
C GLY A 105 -1.00 3.17 6.25
N PHE A 106 -0.52 2.86 7.46
CA PHE A 106 0.81 3.21 7.92
C PHE A 106 1.62 1.92 8.06
N SER A 107 2.83 1.91 7.54
CA SER A 107 3.75 0.78 7.66
C SER A 107 5.07 1.22 8.27
N ALA A 108 5.75 0.31 8.96
CA ALA A 108 7.07 0.58 9.50
C ALA A 108 8.01 1.03 8.38
N SER A 109 8.67 2.17 8.58
CA SER A 109 9.66 2.67 7.64
C SER A 109 10.77 1.64 7.45
N ALA A 110 11.07 1.29 6.21
CA ALA A 110 12.27 0.54 5.92
C ALA A 110 13.47 1.42 6.31
N TRP A 111 14.30 0.95 7.24
CA TRP A 111 15.60 1.57 7.52
C TRP A 111 16.44 1.52 6.24
N LYS A 112 16.43 2.62 5.49
CA LYS A 112 17.35 2.81 4.36
C LYS A 112 17.79 4.26 4.31
N ILE A 113 18.53 4.68 5.34
CA ILE A 113 19.51 5.74 5.17
C ILE A 113 20.80 5.02 4.81
N ALA A 114 21.20 5.05 3.54
CA ALA A 114 22.58 4.74 3.19
C ALA A 114 23.42 5.96 3.60
N PRO A 115 24.42 5.81 4.49
CA PRO A 115 25.39 6.87 4.69
C PRO A 115 26.31 6.86 3.47
N GLY A 116 26.24 7.92 2.66
CA GLY A 116 27.15 8.11 1.52
C GLY A 116 26.48 7.95 0.16
N THR A 117 25.78 9.00 -0.28
CA THR A 117 25.76 9.33 -1.71
C THR A 117 25.98 10.83 -1.83
N PRO A 118 27.24 11.29 -1.95
CA PRO A 118 27.50 12.64 -2.41
C PRO A 118 27.18 12.67 -3.90
N GLY A 119 26.06 13.30 -4.27
CA GLY A 119 25.69 13.56 -5.66
C GLY A 119 24.45 12.82 -6.18
N SER A 120 23.27 13.14 -5.65
CA SER A 120 22.06 13.15 -6.47
C SER A 120 21.54 14.58 -6.49
N ALA A 121 21.70 15.20 -7.66
CA ALA A 121 21.38 16.59 -7.97
C ALA A 121 19.96 17.03 -7.56
N GLY A 122 19.80 18.34 -7.44
CA GLY A 122 18.64 19.05 -6.90
C GLY A 122 17.38 19.04 -7.78
N PRO A 123 16.42 19.94 -7.49
CA PRO A 123 15.06 19.88 -7.99
C PRO A 123 14.98 20.49 -9.40
N GLU A 124 15.30 19.71 -10.42
CA GLU A 124 15.27 20.19 -11.80
C GLU A 124 14.76 19.12 -12.75
N ASN A 125 13.50 18.67 -12.59
CA ASN A 125 12.78 17.93 -13.63
C ASN A 125 11.24 17.84 -13.43
N TYR A 126 10.58 18.95 -13.11
CA TYR A 126 9.10 19.05 -13.17
C TYR A 126 8.58 20.16 -14.09
N ARG A 127 9.35 20.53 -15.12
CA ARG A 127 8.93 21.55 -16.10
C ARG A 127 8.99 21.06 -17.54
N ARG A 128 8.31 19.96 -17.87
CA ARG A 128 7.97 19.60 -19.26
C ARG A 128 6.72 18.70 -19.33
N LYS A 129 5.55 19.28 -19.04
CA LYS A 129 4.25 18.76 -19.55
C LYS A 129 3.06 19.73 -19.40
N ILE A 130 3.27 21.02 -19.66
CA ILE A 130 2.18 22.02 -19.79
C ILE A 130 2.30 22.85 -21.09
N SER A 131 3.27 22.59 -21.98
CA SER A 131 3.43 23.39 -23.22
C SER A 131 2.84 22.75 -24.49
N SER A 132 2.03 21.70 -24.41
CA SER A 132 1.49 21.01 -25.60
C SER A 132 -0.03 21.08 -25.74
N LEU A 133 -0.70 22.03 -25.08
CA LEU A 133 -2.16 22.18 -25.14
C LEU A 133 -2.64 23.62 -25.42
N SER A 134 -1.80 24.47 -26.00
CA SER A 134 -2.19 25.83 -26.42
C SER A 134 -1.82 26.14 -27.87
N SER A 135 -2.37 25.39 -28.82
CA SER A 135 -2.53 25.88 -30.20
C SER A 135 -3.63 25.10 -30.94
N THR A 136 -4.87 25.22 -30.47
CA THR A 136 -6.05 24.96 -31.32
C THR A 136 -7.18 25.89 -30.92
N THR A 137 -7.37 26.97 -31.67
CA THR A 137 -8.66 27.65 -31.90
C THR A 137 -8.51 28.61 -33.11
N PRO A 138 -9.61 29.06 -33.75
CA PRO A 138 -9.80 28.93 -35.19
C PRO A 138 -9.95 30.29 -35.91
N ALA A 139 -10.06 30.21 -37.23
CA ALA A 139 -10.79 31.07 -38.17
C ALA A 139 -10.77 32.62 -38.00
N SER A 140 -10.32 33.28 -39.05
CA SER A 140 -11.08 34.33 -39.74
C SER A 140 -10.83 34.21 -41.24
#